data_AF-A0A8J6QK75-F1
#
_entry.id   AF-A0A8J6QK75-F1
#
_cell.length_a   1.000
_cell.length_b   1.000
_cell.length_c   1.000
_cell.angle_alpha   90.00
_cell.angle_beta   90.00
_cell.angle_gamma   90.00
#
_symmetry.space_group_name_H-M   'P 1'
#
loop_
_entity.id
_entity.type
_entity.pdbx_description
1 polymer ?
#
loop_
_entity_poly.entity_id
_entity_poly.type
_entity_poly.pdbx_seq_one_letter_code
_entity_poly.pdbx_strand_id
1 'polypeptide(L)'
;MTDDDFLAALSAVDAEFAANPSWQQVKLLAAAHPWTLGAQPLTPGQQSVLAFWRIFSRDDAGRSTAPMPGEGSAEEIRQSLSDFQEDFEAAVLTNTAFDLTSIEQVFASLSSGASAADPPG
;
A
#
# COMPACT_ATOMS: atom_id res chain seq x y z
N MET A 1 0.26 14.39 -9.53
CA MET A 1 0.97 14.49 -8.24
C MET A 1 2.43 14.18 -8.51
N THR A 2 3.40 14.79 -7.81
CA THR A 2 4.80 14.36 -7.94
C THR A 2 5.05 13.09 -7.14
N ASP A 3 6.13 12.35 -7.45
CA ASP A 3 6.50 11.15 -6.69
C ASP A 3 6.78 11.50 -5.22
N ASP A 4 7.50 12.60 -4.94
CA ASP A 4 7.74 13.06 -3.57
C ASP A 4 6.45 13.38 -2.80
N ASP A 5 5.50 14.07 -3.44
CA ASP A 5 4.20 14.33 -2.81
C ASP A 5 3.48 13.01 -2.49
N PHE A 6 3.53 12.05 -3.42
CA PHE A 6 2.88 10.74 -3.26
C PHE A 6 3.50 9.95 -2.11
N LEU A 7 4.83 9.89 -2.07
CA LEU A 7 5.57 9.25 -0.99
C LEU A 7 5.31 9.91 0.37
N ALA A 8 5.17 11.24 0.40
CA ALA A 8 4.80 11.97 1.62
C ALA A 8 3.38 11.60 2.08
N ALA A 9 2.42 11.45 1.16
CA ALA A 9 1.07 11.01 1.48
C ALA A 9 1.04 9.58 2.06
N LEU A 10 1.77 8.63 1.46
CA LEU A 10 1.90 7.28 2.00
C LEU A 10 2.53 7.27 3.41
N SER A 11 3.55 8.11 3.63
CA SER A 11 4.18 8.25 4.95
C SER A 11 3.25 8.85 6.00
N ALA A 12 2.37 9.78 5.62
CA ALA A 12 1.37 10.34 6.54
C ALA A 12 0.42 9.25 7.04
N VAL A 13 -0.06 8.38 6.14
CA VAL A 13 -0.90 7.23 6.50
C VAL A 13 -0.15 6.22 7.38
N ASP A 14 1.12 5.90 7.08
CA ASP A 14 1.94 5.04 7.95
C ASP A 14 2.07 5.61 9.38
N ALA A 15 2.22 6.93 9.51
CA ALA A 15 2.36 7.60 10.79
C ALA A 15 1.08 7.49 11.64
N GLU A 16 -0.09 7.56 11.02
CA GLU A 16 -1.40 7.40 11.69
C GLU A 16 -1.52 5.99 12.30
N PHE A 17 -1.02 4.97 11.60
CA PHE A 17 -1.07 3.59 12.08
C PHE A 17 0.12 3.18 12.95
N ALA A 18 1.14 4.04 13.12
CA ALA A 18 2.40 3.69 13.77
C ALA A 18 2.23 3.19 15.22
N ALA A 19 1.19 3.63 15.93
CA ALA A 19 0.90 3.20 17.30
C ALA A 19 0.30 1.78 17.39
N ASN A 20 -0.16 1.20 16.27
CA ASN A 20 -0.79 -0.12 16.27
C ASN A 20 0.27 -1.25 16.23
N PRO A 21 0.28 -2.18 17.19
CA PRO A 21 1.29 -3.24 17.24
C PRO A 21 1.22 -4.19 16.05
N SER A 22 0.02 -4.49 15.54
CA SER A 22 -0.16 -5.30 14.32
C SER A 22 0.45 -4.62 13.10
N TRP A 23 0.39 -3.29 13.02
CA TRP A 23 1.01 -2.53 11.93
C TRP A 23 2.53 -2.64 11.92
N GLN A 24 3.15 -2.72 13.10
CA GLN A 24 4.60 -2.96 13.20
C GLN A 24 4.98 -4.35 12.68
N GLN A 25 4.15 -5.37 12.91
CA GLN A 25 4.39 -6.71 12.36
C GLN A 25 4.29 -6.74 10.84
N VAL A 26 3.30 -6.05 10.27
CA VAL A 26 3.18 -5.87 8.81
C VAL A 26 4.45 -5.22 8.24
N LYS A 27 4.94 -4.14 8.86
CA LYS A 27 6.16 -3.45 8.39
C LYS A 27 7.40 -4.35 8.40
N LEU A 28 7.50 -5.27 9.35
CA LEU A 28 8.59 -6.25 9.36
C LEU A 28 8.51 -7.21 8.17
N LEU A 29 7.30 -7.64 7.78
CA LEU A 29 7.10 -8.44 6.58
C LEU A 29 7.44 -7.64 5.32
N ALA A 30 6.97 -6.40 5.22
CA ALA A 30 7.30 -5.52 4.09
C ALA A 30 8.81 -5.31 3.94
N ALA A 31 9.53 -5.14 5.05
CA ALA A 31 10.98 -4.96 5.05
C ALA A 31 11.76 -6.15 4.46
N ALA A 32 11.21 -7.36 4.51
CA ALA A 32 11.79 -8.54 3.86
C ALA A 32 11.60 -8.56 2.33
N HIS A 33 10.74 -7.68 1.82
CA HIS A 33 10.24 -7.63 0.45
C HIS A 33 10.34 -6.21 -0.13
N PRO A 34 11.55 -5.61 -0.22
CA PRO A 34 11.68 -4.20 -0.57
C PRO A 34 11.23 -3.90 -2.00
N TRP A 35 10.41 -2.85 -2.16
CA TRP A 35 9.94 -2.31 -3.44
C TRP A 35 10.53 -0.93 -3.71
N THR A 36 10.55 -0.57 -4.99
CA THR A 36 10.85 0.78 -5.46
C THR A 36 9.63 1.35 -6.18
N LEU A 37 9.45 2.66 -6.05
CA LEU A 37 8.60 3.45 -6.94
C LEU A 37 9.53 4.18 -7.91
N GLY A 38 9.53 3.78 -9.17
CA GLY A 38 10.57 4.18 -10.12
C GLY A 38 11.96 3.83 -9.58
N ALA A 39 12.84 4.83 -9.44
CA ALA A 39 14.19 4.68 -8.90
C ALA A 39 14.28 4.85 -7.37
N GLN A 40 13.19 5.24 -6.70
CA GLN A 40 13.19 5.54 -5.27
C GLN A 40 12.77 4.31 -4.47
N PRO A 41 13.58 3.82 -3.52
CA PRO A 41 13.17 2.75 -2.62
C PRO A 41 12.10 3.25 -1.65
N LEU A 42 11.06 2.45 -1.48
CA LEU A 42 10.01 2.72 -0.50
C LEU A 42 10.46 2.29 0.89
N THR A 43 10.06 3.03 1.91
CA THR A 43 10.20 2.57 3.31
C THR A 43 9.22 1.42 3.59
N PRO A 44 9.47 0.56 4.60
CA PRO A 44 8.54 -0.52 4.94
C PRO A 44 7.11 -0.03 5.26
N GLY A 45 6.98 1.17 5.84
CA GLY A 45 5.68 1.80 6.07
C GLY A 45 4.97 2.16 4.76
N GLN A 46 5.66 2.86 3.87
CA GLN A 46 5.11 3.20 2.54
C GLN A 46 4.74 1.97 1.73
N GLN A 47 5.56 0.92 1.76
CA GLN A 47 5.27 -0.37 1.11
C GLN A 47 4.00 -0.98 1.67
N SER A 48 3.85 -0.98 2.99
CA SER A 48 2.68 -1.55 3.66
C SER A 48 1.40 -0.81 3.28
N VAL A 49 1.41 0.53 3.32
CA VAL A 49 0.26 1.35 2.91
C VAL A 49 -0.10 1.07 1.46
N LEU A 50 0.89 1.13 0.56
CA LEU A 50 0.66 0.92 -0.86
C LEU A 50 0.15 -0.51 -1.16
N ALA A 51 0.70 -1.52 -0.50
CA ALA A 51 0.27 -2.91 -0.63
C ALA A 51 -1.22 -3.05 -0.32
N PHE A 52 -1.62 -2.61 0.88
CA PHE A 52 -3.00 -2.73 1.31
C PHE A 52 -3.92 -1.90 0.45
N TRP A 53 -3.55 -0.66 0.14
CA TRP A 53 -4.34 0.17 -0.75
C TRP A 53 -4.62 -0.53 -2.09
N ARG A 54 -3.61 -1.15 -2.70
CA ARG A 54 -3.81 -1.92 -3.95
C ARG A 54 -4.65 -3.18 -3.77
N ILE A 55 -4.60 -3.82 -2.60
CA ILE A 55 -5.37 -5.03 -2.28
C ILE A 55 -6.86 -4.71 -2.12
N PHE A 56 -7.18 -3.62 -1.42
CA PHE A 56 -8.57 -3.24 -1.12
C PHE A 56 -9.23 -2.45 -2.25
N SER A 57 -8.47 -1.62 -2.95
CA SER A 57 -8.95 -0.90 -4.13
C SER A 57 -8.89 -1.84 -5.34
N ARG A 58 -9.95 -2.63 -5.56
CA ARG A 58 -10.08 -3.52 -6.72
C ARG A 58 -11.42 -3.35 -7.45
N ASP A 59 -11.39 -3.52 -8.77
CA ASP A 59 -12.60 -3.59 -9.61
C ASP A 59 -13.26 -4.99 -9.54
N ASP A 60 -14.42 -5.14 -10.17
CA ASP A 60 -15.14 -6.43 -10.27
C ASP A 60 -14.33 -7.55 -10.96
N ALA A 61 -13.31 -7.18 -11.73
CA ALA A 61 -12.38 -8.12 -12.37
C ALA A 61 -11.16 -8.45 -11.47
N GLY A 62 -11.10 -7.90 -10.26
CA GLY A 62 -10.03 -8.12 -9.29
C GLY A 62 -8.75 -7.34 -9.58
N ARG A 63 -8.77 -6.38 -10.52
CA ARG A 63 -7.62 -5.52 -10.85
C ARG A 63 -7.56 -4.36 -9.89
N SER A 64 -6.35 -3.95 -9.52
CA SER A 64 -6.20 -2.80 -8.62
C SER A 64 -6.66 -1.51 -9.29
N THR A 65 -7.42 -0.70 -8.56
CA THR A 65 -7.89 0.63 -8.98
C THR A 65 -7.21 1.77 -8.22
N ALA A 66 -6.27 1.45 -7.31
CA ALA A 66 -5.50 2.45 -6.60
C ALA A 66 -4.62 3.23 -7.59
N PRO A 67 -4.84 4.54 -7.79
CA PRO A 67 -4.13 5.32 -8.78
C PRO A 67 -2.67 5.57 -8.37
N MET A 68 -1.73 5.33 -9.29
CA MET A 68 -0.32 5.64 -9.09
C MET A 68 0.04 7.05 -9.60
N PRO A 69 1.20 7.61 -9.22
CA PRO A 69 1.70 8.85 -9.83
C PRO A 69 1.71 8.75 -11.36
N GLY A 70 1.05 9.70 -12.02
CA GLY A 70 0.91 9.74 -13.48
C GLY A 70 -0.35 9.10 -14.04
N GLU A 71 -1.12 8.34 -13.25
CA GLU A 71 -2.35 7.66 -13.70
C GLU A 71 -3.64 8.46 -13.43
N GLY A 72 -3.54 9.61 -12.75
CA GLY A 72 -4.67 10.48 -12.43
C GLY A 72 -4.26 11.85 -11.93
N SER A 73 -5.24 12.69 -11.62
CA SER A 73 -4.98 13.98 -10.97
C SER A 73 -4.54 13.79 -9.52
N ALA A 74 -3.86 14.80 -8.97
CA ALA A 74 -3.41 14.74 -7.57
C ALA A 74 -4.58 14.70 -6.58
N GLU A 75 -5.74 15.27 -6.93
CA GLU A 75 -6.94 15.23 -6.09
C GLU A 75 -7.55 13.83 -6.08
N GLU A 76 -7.64 13.16 -7.23
CA GLU A 76 -8.15 11.78 -7.32
C GLU A 76 -7.29 10.81 -6.50
N ILE A 77 -5.96 10.93 -6.59
CA ILE A 77 -5.03 10.10 -5.82
C ILE A 77 -5.22 10.31 -4.31
N ARG A 78 -5.32 11.57 -3.87
CA ARG A 78 -5.50 11.89 -2.44
C ARG A 78 -6.86 11.42 -1.92
N GLN A 79 -7.92 11.61 -2.70
CA GLN A 79 -9.26 11.18 -2.31
C GLN A 79 -9.30 9.66 -2.17
N SER A 80 -8.81 8.92 -3.18
CA SER A 80 -8.79 7.45 -3.14
C SER A 80 -7.93 6.90 -2.01
N LEU A 81 -6.83 7.58 -1.64
CA LEU A 81 -6.02 7.19 -0.48
C LEU A 81 -6.74 7.46 0.84
N SER A 82 -7.47 8.57 0.95
CA SER A 82 -8.29 8.90 2.11
C SER A 82 -9.43 7.91 2.30
N ASP A 83 -10.17 7.58 1.24
CA ASP A 83 -11.26 6.59 1.28
C ASP A 83 -10.73 5.24 1.76
N PHE A 84 -9.59 4.79 1.21
CA PHE A 84 -8.91 3.57 1.67
C PHE A 84 -8.53 3.63 3.15
N GLN A 85 -8.01 4.76 3.64
CA GLN A 85 -7.58 4.87 5.03
C GLN A 85 -8.76 4.64 5.98
N GLU A 86 -9.93 5.23 5.68
CA GLU A 86 -11.15 5.06 6.48
C GLU A 86 -11.63 3.60 6.46
N ASP A 87 -11.65 2.97 5.28
CA ASP A 87 -12.04 1.56 5.13
C ASP A 87 -11.05 0.61 5.81
N PHE A 88 -9.75 0.88 5.73
CA PHE A 88 -8.69 0.05 6.30
C PHE A 88 -8.73 0.06 7.82
N GLU A 89 -8.91 1.23 8.44
CA GLU A 89 -9.05 1.33 9.90
C GLU A 89 -10.27 0.52 10.36
N ALA A 90 -11.41 0.67 9.70
CA ALA A 90 -12.62 -0.07 10.01
C ALA A 90 -12.47 -1.59 9.81
N ALA A 91 -11.84 -2.03 8.72
CA ALA A 91 -11.79 -3.44 8.33
C ALA A 91 -10.61 -4.23 8.92
N VAL A 92 -9.42 -3.64 9.06
CA VAL A 92 -8.19 -4.36 9.40
C VAL A 92 -7.79 -4.17 10.87
N LEU A 93 -8.00 -2.98 11.42
CA LEU A 93 -7.65 -2.72 12.82
C LEU A 93 -8.74 -3.18 13.79
N THR A 94 -10.02 -3.08 13.39
CA THR A 94 -11.16 -3.52 14.21
C THR A 94 -11.49 -5.00 14.05
N ASN A 95 -11.21 -5.59 12.88
CA ASN A 95 -11.48 -6.98 12.58
C ASN A 95 -10.14 -7.68 12.31
N THR A 96 -9.67 -8.48 13.26
CA THR A 96 -8.40 -9.24 13.25
C THR A 96 -8.35 -10.34 12.17
N ALA A 97 -9.03 -10.16 11.05
CA ALA A 97 -9.24 -11.16 10.01
C ALA A 97 -8.06 -11.29 9.03
N PHE A 98 -7.08 -10.38 9.06
CA PHE A 98 -5.88 -10.52 8.23
C PHE A 98 -4.87 -11.45 8.89
N ASP A 99 -4.91 -12.71 8.49
CA ASP A 99 -3.88 -13.69 8.78
C ASP A 99 -2.53 -13.25 8.19
N LEU A 100 -1.47 -13.25 9.00
CA LEU A 100 -0.14 -12.77 8.64
C LEU A 100 0.48 -13.58 7.48
N THR A 101 0.18 -14.87 7.37
CA THR A 101 0.67 -15.70 6.26
C THR A 101 0.05 -15.27 4.94
N SER A 102 -1.22 -14.87 4.95
CA SER A 102 -1.88 -14.29 3.77
C SER A 102 -1.25 -12.96 3.37
N ILE A 103 -0.90 -12.11 4.35
CA ILE A 103 -0.19 -10.84 4.10
C ILE A 103 1.20 -11.09 3.50
N GLU A 104 1.95 -12.03 4.05
CA GLU A 104 3.29 -12.39 3.56
C GLU A 104 3.25 -12.86 2.09
N GLN A 105 2.27 -13.69 1.72
CA GLN A 105 2.10 -14.12 0.33
C GLN A 105 1.82 -12.95 -0.62
N VAL A 106 1.08 -11.93 -0.16
CA VAL A 106 0.85 -10.75 -0.97
C VAL A 106 2.14 -9.96 -1.16
N PHE A 107 2.90 -9.72 -0.09
CA PHE A 107 4.20 -9.04 -0.21
C PHE A 107 5.16 -9.78 -1.15
N ALA A 108 5.26 -11.11 -1.01
CA ALA A 108 6.08 -11.95 -1.87
C ALA A 108 5.62 -11.92 -3.33
N SER A 109 4.30 -11.93 -3.59
CA SER A 109 3.74 -11.88 -4.95
C SER A 109 4.01 -10.54 -5.63
N LEU A 110 3.86 -9.44 -4.89
CA LEU A 110 4.11 -8.09 -5.39
C LEU A 110 5.62 -7.85 -5.63
N SER A 111 6.50 -8.36 -4.75
CA SER A 111 7.95 -8.32 -4.98
C SER A 111 8.40 -9.14 -6.18
N SER A 112 7.80 -10.31 -6.40
CA SER A 112 8.21 -11.23 -7.47
C SER A 112 7.75 -10.78 -8.86
N GLY A 113 6.78 -9.86 -8.93
CA GLY A 113 6.33 -9.21 -10.17
C GLY A 113 7.02 -7.86 -10.48
N ALA A 114 7.79 -7.30 -9.55
CA ALA A 114 8.33 -5.95 -9.66
C ALA A 114 9.65 -5.91 -10.46
N SER A 115 9.56 -5.88 -11.80
CA SER A 115 10.45 -5.02 -12.60
C SER A 115 9.66 -3.77 -12.95
N ALA A 116 10.26 -2.62 -12.63
CA ALA A 116 9.65 -1.30 -12.63
C ALA A 116 9.16 -0.83 -14.01
N ALA A 117 7.97 -1.31 -14.39
CA ALA A 117 7.09 -0.70 -15.37
C ALA A 117 5.62 -1.02 -15.07
N ASP A 118 5.32 -2.07 -14.29
CA ASP A 118 3.95 -2.49 -14.04
C ASP A 118 3.90 -3.47 -12.84
N PRO A 119 3.17 -3.19 -11.76
CA PRO A 119 2.87 -4.19 -10.73
C PRO A 119 1.58 -4.94 -11.11
N PRO A 120 1.63 -6.28 -11.09
CA PRO A 120 1.07 -7.15 -12.14
C PRO A 120 0.13 -6.47 -13.16
N GLY A 121 0.74 -6.19 -14.32
CA GLY A 121 0.20 -5.92 -15.65
C GLY A 121 1.31 -6.12 -16.67
#